data_AF-W6VEF3-F1
#
_entry.id   AF-W6VEF3-F1
#
_cell.length_a   1.000
_cell.length_b   1.000
_cell.length_c   1.000
_cell.angle_alpha   90.00
_cell.angle_beta   90.00
_cell.angle_gamma   90.00
#
_symmetry.space_group_name_H-M   'P 1'
#
loop_
_entity.id
_entity.type
_entity.pdbx_description
1 polymer ?
#
loop_
_entity_poly.entity_id
_entity_poly.type
_entity_poly.pdbx_seq_one_letter_code
_entity_poly.pdbx_strand_id
1 'polypeptide(L)'
;MANAEIYTKWRDQQGGNRGSGWSGPHGSASASGAEGIVELNQHAERLAWKAAWPNAIRTFIRTSIKQFPNQPLQIKIWVDQQVCPSCQKWMVIDVISHLKLLKQEFPTLKVELYAEVLFARKTEKVRVQQSTVWPVTVGNQSTYQNLPEIYN
;
A
#
# COMPACT_ATOMS: atom_id res chain seq x y z
N MET A 1 10.94 14.16 -6.80
CA MET A 1 10.40 13.92 -5.45
C MET A 1 9.23 12.97 -5.60
N ALA A 2 9.22 11.87 -4.85
CA ALA A 2 8.12 10.90 -4.83
C ALA A 2 7.32 11.10 -3.54
N ASN A 3 5.99 11.02 -3.62
CA ASN A 3 5.08 11.12 -2.49
C ASN A 3 4.27 9.83 -2.36
N ALA A 4 3.97 9.45 -1.13
CA ALA A 4 3.08 8.33 -0.86
C ALA A 4 2.21 8.57 0.35
N GLU A 5 1.01 7.97 0.32
CA GLU A 5 -0.01 8.11 1.34
C GLU A 5 -0.76 6.79 1.56
N ILE A 6 -1.13 6.52 2.81
CA ILE A 6 -1.85 5.31 3.20
C ILE A 6 -3.30 5.63 3.56
N TYR A 7 -4.22 4.92 2.95
CA TYR A 7 -5.65 5.14 3.11
C TYR A 7 -6.38 3.84 3.48
N THR A 8 -7.50 3.96 4.18
CA THR A 8 -8.39 2.84 4.47
C THR A 8 -9.84 3.16 4.12
N LYS A 9 -10.61 2.14 3.75
CA LYS A 9 -12.07 2.23 3.69
C LYS A 9 -12.68 0.84 3.85
N TRP A 10 -13.94 0.78 4.23
CA TRP A 10 -14.73 -0.44 4.14
C TRP A 10 -15.23 -0.62 2.70
N ARG A 11 -15.37 -1.87 2.25
CA ARG A 11 -15.70 -2.19 0.85
C ARG A 11 -16.92 -1.43 0.33
N ASP A 12 -17.99 -1.34 1.11
CA ASP A 12 -19.26 -0.72 0.73
C ASP A 12 -19.24 0.82 0.79
N GLN A 13 -18.17 1.42 1.30
CA GLN A 13 -17.99 2.86 1.20
C GLN A 13 -17.67 3.26 -0.23
N GLN A 14 -18.15 4.44 -0.63
CA GLN A 14 -17.94 5.00 -1.97
C GLN A 14 -16.47 4.88 -2.37
N GLY A 15 -16.24 4.41 -3.60
CA GLY A 15 -14.89 4.43 -4.17
C GLY A 15 -14.39 5.86 -4.37
N GLY A 16 -13.09 5.99 -4.62
CA GLY A 16 -12.51 7.27 -5.00
C GLY A 16 -10.99 7.20 -5.14
N ASN A 17 -10.42 8.32 -5.55
CA ASN A 17 -8.98 8.48 -5.76
C ASN A 17 -8.33 8.99 -4.47
N ARG A 18 -7.05 9.37 -4.52
CA ARG A 18 -6.34 10.08 -3.43
C ARG A 18 -7.27 11.06 -2.69
N GLY A 19 -7.45 10.87 -1.38
CA GLY A 19 -8.23 11.75 -0.49
C GLY A 19 -9.76 11.73 -0.61
N SER A 20 -10.36 11.06 -1.61
CA SER A 20 -11.82 11.05 -1.82
C SER A 20 -12.41 9.65 -1.62
N GLY A 21 -13.45 9.50 -0.79
CA GLY A 21 -14.08 8.19 -0.50
C GLY A 21 -13.22 7.24 0.36
N TRP A 22 -12.08 7.72 0.84
CA TRP A 22 -11.17 6.98 1.72
C TRP A 22 -10.94 7.74 3.03
N SER A 23 -10.77 7.03 4.14
CA SER A 23 -10.28 7.57 5.40
C SER A 23 -8.76 7.65 5.37
N GLY A 24 -8.21 8.80 5.80
CA GLY A 24 -6.78 9.06 5.85
C GLY A 24 -6.39 10.42 5.26
N PRO A 25 -5.08 10.66 5.03
CA PRO A 25 -4.00 9.68 5.12
C PRO A 25 -3.71 9.24 6.56
N HIS A 26 -3.57 7.94 6.78
CA HIS A 26 -3.11 7.36 8.06
C HIS A 26 -1.60 7.45 8.22
N GLY A 27 -0.89 7.62 7.11
CA GLY A 27 0.53 7.90 7.04
C GLY A 27 0.84 8.55 5.69
N SER A 28 1.80 9.47 5.67
CA SER A 28 2.20 10.22 4.50
C SER A 28 3.70 10.47 4.54
N ALA A 29 4.36 10.38 3.39
CA ALA A 29 5.78 10.70 3.30
C ALA A 29 6.17 11.18 1.91
N SER A 30 7.28 11.92 1.87
CA SER A 30 7.94 12.36 0.64
C SER A 30 9.38 11.87 0.66
N ALA A 31 9.86 11.39 -0.48
CA ALA A 31 11.24 11.03 -0.70
C ALA A 31 11.88 11.93 -1.77
N SER A 32 12.96 12.59 -1.40
CA SER A 32 13.81 13.38 -2.31
C SER A 32 15.24 12.84 -2.23
N GLY A 33 15.68 12.10 -3.25
CA GLY A 33 17.09 11.72 -3.37
C GLY A 33 17.92 12.85 -3.95
N ALA A 34 19.14 13.03 -3.43
CA ALA A 34 20.20 13.65 -4.22
C ALA A 34 20.51 12.70 -5.39
N GLU A 35 20.59 13.22 -6.62
CA GLU A 35 20.90 12.45 -7.84
C GLU A 35 19.93 11.30 -8.18
N GLY A 36 18.76 11.25 -7.55
CA GLY A 36 17.69 10.30 -7.91
C GLY A 36 17.81 8.90 -7.31
N ILE A 37 18.81 8.63 -6.46
CA ILE A 37 18.95 7.36 -5.74
C ILE A 37 18.64 7.58 -4.26
N VAL A 38 17.69 6.81 -3.74
CA VAL A 38 17.32 6.81 -2.33
C VAL A 38 17.40 5.36 -1.83
N GLU A 39 17.97 5.14 -0.64
CA GLU A 39 17.94 3.84 0.01
C GLU A 39 16.50 3.29 0.08
N LEU A 40 16.33 1.98 -0.03
CA LEU A 40 15.00 1.36 -0.09
C LEU A 40 14.13 1.74 1.13
N ASN A 41 14.69 1.76 2.33
CA ASN A 41 13.99 2.17 3.57
C ASN A 41 13.53 3.65 3.58
N GLN A 42 14.02 4.47 2.66
CA GLN A 42 13.68 5.88 2.50
C GLN A 42 12.72 6.12 1.32
N HIS A 43 12.24 5.07 0.64
CA HIS A 43 11.21 5.22 -0.41
C HIS A 43 9.90 5.68 0.22
N ALA A 44 9.19 6.58 -0.48
CA ALA A 44 8.04 7.27 0.06
C ALA A 44 6.96 6.30 0.57
N GLU A 45 6.67 5.23 -0.16
CA GLU A 45 5.68 4.21 0.20
C GLU A 45 6.02 3.46 1.48
N ARG A 46 7.31 3.21 1.72
CA ARG A 46 7.79 2.53 2.93
C ARG A 46 7.75 3.45 4.13
N LEU A 47 8.14 4.72 3.95
CA LEU A 47 8.04 5.75 4.98
C LEU A 47 6.57 6.01 5.36
N ALA A 48 5.69 6.14 4.36
CA ALA A 48 4.26 6.32 4.58
C ALA A 48 3.63 5.12 5.30
N TRP A 49 4.02 3.89 4.92
CA TRP A 49 3.60 2.69 5.62
C TRP A 49 4.09 2.63 7.07
N LYS A 50 5.36 2.97 7.32
CA LYS A 50 5.92 3.05 8.68
C LYS A 50 5.17 4.07 9.55
N ALA A 51 4.74 5.19 8.96
CA ALA A 51 3.93 6.17 9.67
C ALA A 51 2.51 5.66 9.99
N ALA A 52 1.90 4.91 9.07
CA ALA A 52 0.55 4.37 9.24
C ALA A 52 0.47 3.13 10.15
N TRP A 53 1.49 2.27 10.09
CA TRP A 53 1.51 0.96 10.74
C TRP A 53 2.36 0.98 12.03
N PRO A 54 1.91 0.35 13.14
CA PRO A 54 0.63 -0.35 13.30
C PRO A 54 -0.52 0.55 13.79
N ASN A 55 -0.21 1.69 14.40
CA ASN A 55 -1.14 2.37 15.30
C ASN A 55 -2.33 3.04 14.59
N ALA A 56 -2.10 3.84 13.55
CA ALA A 56 -3.18 4.60 12.91
C ALA A 56 -4.23 3.67 12.29
N ILE A 57 -3.76 2.63 11.59
CA ILE A 57 -4.65 1.62 10.97
C ILE A 57 -5.42 0.85 12.05
N ARG A 58 -4.78 0.41 13.14
CA ARG A 58 -5.48 -0.30 14.23
C ARG A 58 -6.52 0.59 14.91
N THR A 59 -6.21 1.87 15.13
CA THR A 59 -7.16 2.83 15.69
C THR A 59 -8.38 2.98 14.80
N PHE A 60 -8.19 3.15 13.49
CA PHE A 60 -9.30 3.23 12.54
C PHE A 60 -10.20 1.98 12.58
N ILE A 61 -9.61 0.78 12.64
CA ILE A 61 -10.38 -0.47 12.72
C ILE A 61 -11.19 -0.51 14.02
N ARG A 62 -10.58 -0.22 15.16
CA ARG A 62 -11.26 -0.25 16.47
C ARG A 62 -12.46 0.69 16.53
N THR A 63 -12.36 1.87 15.93
CA THR A 63 -13.44 2.87 15.96
C THR A 63 -14.57 2.57 14.98
N SER A 64 -14.29 1.88 13.86
CA SER A 64 -15.25 1.73 12.77
C SER A 64 -15.81 0.31 12.57
N ILE A 65 -15.12 -0.74 13.01
CA ILE A 65 -15.49 -2.14 12.69
C ILE A 65 -16.93 -2.51 13.10
N LYS A 66 -17.45 -1.93 14.19
CA LYS A 66 -18.83 -2.17 14.66
C LYS A 66 -19.89 -1.67 13.68
N GLN A 67 -19.58 -0.64 12.88
CA GLN A 67 -20.49 -0.06 11.88
C GLN A 67 -20.48 -0.85 10.57
N PHE A 68 -19.44 -1.67 10.35
CA PHE A 68 -19.25 -2.44 9.13
C PHE A 68 -19.04 -3.94 9.43
N PRO A 69 -20.02 -4.59 10.10
CA PRO A 69 -19.88 -5.99 10.46
C PRO A 69 -19.73 -6.86 9.20
N ASN A 70 -18.77 -7.78 9.22
CA ASN A 70 -18.46 -8.73 8.15
C ASN A 70 -17.99 -8.12 6.82
N GLN A 71 -17.72 -6.81 6.79
CA GLN A 71 -17.24 -6.15 5.59
C GLN A 71 -15.71 -6.26 5.45
N PRO A 72 -15.18 -6.50 4.23
CA PRO A 72 -13.76 -6.39 4.00
C PRO A 72 -13.28 -4.95 4.19
N LEU A 73 -12.19 -4.79 4.93
CA LEU A 73 -11.42 -3.56 4.99
C LEU A 73 -10.50 -3.49 3.76
N GLN A 74 -10.56 -2.39 3.03
CA GLN A 74 -9.63 -2.08 1.94
C GLN A 74 -8.57 -1.10 2.46
N ILE A 75 -7.32 -1.39 2.17
CA ILE A 75 -6.17 -0.54 2.46
C ILE A 75 -5.49 -0.23 1.13
N LYS A 76 -5.13 1.04 0.94
CA LYS A 76 -4.53 1.51 -0.30
C LYS A 76 -3.25 2.28 0.01
N ILE A 77 -2.19 1.94 -0.72
CA ILE A 77 -0.96 2.71 -0.81
C ILE A 77 -1.06 3.54 -2.09
N TRP A 78 -1.25 4.85 -1.94
CA TRP A 78 -1.20 5.78 -3.06
C TRP A 78 0.24 6.27 -3.26
N VAL A 79 0.72 6.33 -4.50
CA VAL A 79 2.07 6.80 -4.88
C VAL A 79 1.96 7.66 -6.15
N ASP A 80 2.69 8.78 -6.24
CA ASP A 80 2.72 9.63 -7.44
C ASP A 80 3.84 9.29 -8.44
N GLN A 81 4.46 8.13 -8.27
CA GLN A 81 5.47 7.58 -9.16
C GLN A 81 5.31 6.06 -9.27
N GLN A 82 5.91 5.48 -10.31
CA GLN A 82 5.99 4.02 -10.43
C GLN A 82 6.66 3.41 -9.21
N VAL A 83 6.13 2.28 -8.75
CA VAL A 83 6.71 1.51 -7.64
C VAL A 83 7.88 0.70 -8.18
N CYS A 84 9.05 0.77 -7.54
CA CYS A 84 10.20 -0.03 -7.95
C CYS A 84 10.00 -1.53 -7.60
N PRO A 85 10.65 -2.48 -8.30
CA PRO A 85 10.48 -3.92 -8.03
C PRO A 85 10.76 -4.35 -6.60
N SER A 86 11.74 -3.75 -5.93
CA SER A 86 12.02 -4.01 -4.51
C SER A 86 10.87 -3.58 -3.60
N CYS A 87 10.14 -2.51 -3.93
CA CYS A 87 8.96 -2.07 -3.20
C CYS A 87 7.72 -2.91 -3.55
N GLN A 88 7.58 -3.34 -4.80
CA GLN A 88 6.55 -4.30 -5.20
C GLN A 88 6.68 -5.61 -4.40
N LYS A 89 7.89 -6.18 -4.33
CA LYS A 89 8.18 -7.38 -3.53
C LYS A 89 7.88 -7.17 -2.04
N TRP A 90 8.28 -6.03 -1.48
CA TRP A 90 8.00 -5.68 -0.09
C TRP A 90 6.49 -5.55 0.21
N MET A 91 5.70 -4.97 -0.69
CA MET A 91 4.24 -4.93 -0.50
C MET A 91 3.64 -6.33 -0.46
N VAL A 92 4.11 -7.24 -1.31
CA VAL A 92 3.62 -8.62 -1.37
C VAL A 92 4.05 -9.44 -0.15
N ILE A 93 5.25 -9.23 0.38
CA ILE A 93 5.79 -10.04 1.48
C ILE A 93 5.48 -9.39 2.83
N ASP A 94 6.01 -8.20 3.07
CA ASP A 94 6.06 -7.59 4.40
C ASP A 94 4.74 -6.92 4.76
N VAL A 95 4.16 -6.14 3.84
CA VAL A 95 2.87 -5.46 4.09
C VAL A 95 1.76 -6.49 4.28
N ILE A 96 1.67 -7.51 3.43
CA ILE A 96 0.70 -8.60 3.62
C ILE A 96 0.93 -9.32 4.96
N SER A 97 2.18 -9.56 5.37
CA SER A 97 2.49 -10.20 6.66
C SER A 97 2.06 -9.32 7.84
N HIS A 98 2.29 -8.01 7.79
CA HIS A 98 1.76 -7.07 8.76
C HIS A 98 0.23 -7.15 8.84
N LEU A 99 -0.46 -7.14 7.70
CA LEU A 99 -1.92 -7.21 7.64
C LEU A 99 -2.47 -8.53 8.19
N LYS A 100 -1.74 -9.64 8.09
CA LYS A 100 -2.11 -10.91 8.73
C LYS A 100 -2.14 -10.79 10.27
N LEU A 101 -1.32 -9.93 10.87
CA LEU A 101 -1.35 -9.69 12.32
C LEU A 101 -2.67 -9.06 12.77
N LEU A 102 -3.38 -8.34 11.88
CA LEU A 102 -4.71 -7.80 12.22
C LEU A 102 -5.72 -8.91 12.49
N LYS A 103 -5.57 -10.10 11.90
CA LYS A 103 -6.47 -11.23 12.18
C LYS A 103 -6.30 -11.79 13.58
N GLN A 104 -5.14 -11.61 14.22
CA GLN A 104 -4.95 -12.02 15.60
C GLN A 104 -5.79 -11.16 16.56
N GLU A 105 -5.92 -9.87 16.25
CA GLU A 105 -6.70 -8.91 17.05
C GLU A 105 -8.19 -8.86 16.63
N PHE A 106 -8.48 -9.05 15.34
CA PHE A 106 -9.81 -9.01 14.74
C PHE A 106 -10.05 -10.29 13.91
N PRO A 107 -10.43 -11.42 14.52
CA PRO A 107 -10.47 -12.73 13.85
C PRO A 107 -11.37 -12.80 12.61
N THR A 108 -12.45 -12.03 12.58
CA THR A 108 -13.40 -12.00 11.46
C THR A 108 -13.00 -11.01 10.35
N LEU A 109 -11.93 -10.22 10.55
CA LEU A 109 -11.53 -9.18 9.62
C LEU A 109 -10.93 -9.78 8.35
N LYS A 110 -11.48 -9.37 7.21
CA LYS A 110 -10.90 -9.58 5.89
C LYS A 110 -10.26 -8.28 5.43
N VAL A 111 -9.02 -8.33 4.96
CA VAL A 111 -8.27 -7.15 4.51
C VAL A 111 -7.86 -7.33 3.05
N GLU A 112 -8.07 -6.28 2.25
CA GLU A 112 -7.63 -6.20 0.86
C GLU A 112 -6.61 -5.07 0.72
N LEU A 113 -5.46 -5.36 0.12
CA LEU A 113 -4.43 -4.37 -0.17
C LEU A 113 -4.52 -3.93 -1.63
N TYR A 114 -4.38 -2.62 -1.87
CA TYR A 114 -4.30 -2.02 -3.18
C TYR A 114 -3.09 -1.08 -3.27
N ALA A 115 -2.47 -1.02 -4.44
CA ALA A 115 -1.55 0.05 -4.82
C ALA A 115 -2.27 0.94 -5.84
N GLU A 116 -2.24 2.25 -5.64
CA GLU A 116 -2.75 3.23 -6.60
C GLU A 116 -1.62 4.16 -7.02
N VAL A 117 -1.27 4.11 -8.30
CA VAL A 117 -0.13 4.85 -8.85
C VAL A 117 -0.64 5.90 -9.80
N LEU A 118 -0.25 7.15 -9.57
CA LEU A 118 -0.38 8.23 -10.53
C LEU A 118 0.93 8.33 -11.32
N PHE A 119 0.93 7.85 -12.57
CA PHE A 119 2.08 7.94 -13.45
C PHE A 119 1.67 8.39 -14.84
N ALA A 120 2.46 9.28 -15.45
CA ALA A 120 2.16 9.85 -16.78
C ALA A 120 0.71 10.38 -16.92
N ARG A 121 0.18 11.02 -15.86
CA ARG A 121 -1.20 11.54 -15.75
C ARG A 121 -2.31 10.49 -15.80
N LYS A 122 -1.98 9.21 -15.64
CA LYS A 122 -2.93 8.12 -15.50
C LYS A 122 -2.86 7.59 -14.07
N THR A 123 -4.02 7.49 -13.44
CA THR A 123 -4.16 6.82 -12.15
C THR A 123 -4.58 5.40 -12.39
N GLU A 124 -3.78 4.45 -11.92
CA GLU A 124 -4.10 3.03 -12.02
C GLU A 124 -4.05 2.38 -10.65
N LYS A 125 -5.07 1.56 -10.37
CA LYS A 125 -5.22 0.89 -9.08
C LYS A 125 -5.15 -0.62 -9.29
N VAL A 126 -4.21 -1.25 -8.60
CA VAL A 126 -3.95 -2.68 -8.67
C VAL A 126 -4.19 -3.29 -7.30
N ARG A 127 -4.88 -4.43 -7.27
CA ARG A 127 -5.01 -5.22 -6.05
C ARG A 127 -3.70 -5.97 -5.82
N VAL A 128 -3.12 -5.82 -4.63
CA VAL A 128 -1.86 -6.48 -4.26
C VAL A 128 -2.17 -7.80 -3.58
N GLN A 129 -1.67 -8.87 -4.18
CA GLN A 129 -1.78 -10.26 -3.81
C GLN A 129 -0.46 -10.97 -4.17
N GLN A 130 -0.23 -12.17 -3.63
CA GLN A 130 0.96 -12.95 -3.95
C GLN A 130 1.12 -13.23 -5.45
N SER A 131 0.01 -13.39 -6.16
CA SER A 131 -0.05 -13.63 -7.61
C SER A 131 -0.15 -12.36 -8.46
N THR A 132 0.06 -11.17 -7.87
CA THR A 132 -0.10 -9.90 -8.61
C THR A 132 0.98 -9.75 -9.67
N VAL A 133 0.52 -9.65 -10.92
CA VAL A 133 1.33 -9.17 -12.04
C VAL A 133 1.20 -7.65 -12.10
N TRP A 134 2.32 -6.94 -11.99
CA TRP A 134 2.34 -5.49 -11.96
C TRP A 134 2.28 -4.92 -13.38
N PRO A 135 1.26 -4.11 -13.72
CA PRO A 135 1.23 -3.36 -14.98
C PRO A 135 2.43 -2.42 -15.07
N VAL A 136 2.98 -2.23 -16.28
CA VAL A 136 4.13 -1.34 -16.53
C VAL A 136 3.86 0.09 -16.06
N THR A 137 2.61 0.53 -16.14
CA THR A 137 2.11 1.84 -15.70
C THR A 137 2.14 2.02 -14.17
N VAL A 138 2.16 0.93 -13.41
CA VAL A 138 2.14 0.92 -11.94
C VAL A 138 3.52 0.57 -11.39
N GLY A 139 4.21 -0.37 -12.03
CA GLY A 139 5.50 -0.87 -11.60
C GLY A 139 6.51 -0.88 -12.74
N ASN A 140 7.74 -0.46 -12.47
CA ASN A 140 8.80 -0.59 -13.47
C ASN A 140 9.17 -2.09 -13.62
N GLN A 141 8.87 -2.71 -14.77
CA GLN A 141 9.11 -4.15 -15.01
C GLN A 141 10.61 -4.51 -15.14
N SER A 142 11.49 -3.52 -15.25
CA SER A 142 12.87 -3.69 -15.75
C SER A 142 13.85 -4.48 -14.86
N THR A 143 13.46 -5.04 -13.71
CA THR A 143 14.36 -5.91 -12.94
C THR A 143 13.78 -7.24 -12.44
N TYR A 144 12.52 -7.59 -12.72
CA TYR A 144 12.00 -8.91 -12.31
C TYR A 144 12.78 -10.10 -12.91
N GLN A 145 13.39 -9.92 -14.08
CA GLN A 145 14.20 -10.95 -14.75
C GLN A 145 15.66 -11.00 -14.26
N ASN A 146 16.14 -10.00 -13.51
CA ASN A 146 17.53 -9.87 -13.06
C ASN A 146 17.68 -9.86 -11.53
N LEU A 147 16.58 -10.01 -10.78
CA LEU A 147 16.67 -10.23 -9.35
C LEU A 147 17.10 -11.68 -9.12
N PRO A 148 18.22 -11.94 -8.42
CA PRO A 148 18.56 -13.30 -8.03
C PRO A 148 17.37 -13.92 -7.30
N GLU A 149 17.07 -15.18 -7.63
CA GLU A 149 16.18 -16.02 -6.84
C GLU A 149 16.80 -16.20 -5.45
N ILE A 150 16.64 -15.20 -4.58
CA ILE A 150 16.91 -15.39 -3.17
C ILE A 150 15.64 -16.02 -2.59
N TYR A 151 15.59 -17.35 -2.74
CA TYR A 151 14.84 -18.23 -1.87
C TYR A 151 15.84 -19.00 -1.01
N ASN A 152 15.69 -18.87 0.30
CA ASN A 152 15.51 -19.97 1.25
C ASN A 152 14.96 -19.38 2.55
#